data_AF-A0A3D0JLG0-F1
#
_entry.id   AF-A0A3D0JLG0-F1
#
_cell.length_a   1.000
_cell.length_b   1.000
_cell.length_c   1.000
_cell.angle_alpha   90.00
_cell.angle_beta   90.00
_cell.angle_gamma   90.00
#
_symmetry.space_group_name_H-M   'P 1'
#
loop_
_entity.id
_entity.type
_entity.pdbx_description
1 polymer ?
#
loop_
_entity_poly.entity_id
_entity_poly.type
_entity_poly.pdbx_seq_one_letter_code
_entity_poly.pdbx_strand_id
1 'polypeptide(L)'
;AGLQIGDSVDDFQSLDSPAKEFLTITHDPEGNIVRIFYRQEGLPNDEKTQAKLVNRICNKYGRVTPCYSALSEIESNDKQFLRFFHLYRDDNETQELRARIRRTKAFSLTPDLTVEIDLMDSAYAKALREQKATASDLIDF
;
A
#
# COMPACT_ATOMS: atom_id res chain seq x y z
N ALA A 1 20.00 1.21 3.93
CA ALA A 1 18.77 1.13 4.76
C ALA A 1 17.59 1.62 3.91
N GLY A 2 16.36 1.25 4.25
CA GLY A 2 15.16 1.79 3.57
C GLY A 2 14.69 3.07 4.25
N LEU A 3 13.80 3.82 3.58
CA LEU A 3 13.14 5.01 4.13
C LEU A 3 12.12 4.68 5.20
N GLN A 4 11.99 5.58 6.17
CA GLN A 4 11.11 5.48 7.33
C GLN A 4 10.33 6.78 7.55
N ILE A 5 9.26 6.69 8.33
CA ILE A 5 8.56 7.87 8.82
C ILE A 5 9.50 8.63 9.77
N GLY A 6 9.58 9.94 9.62
CA GLY A 6 10.48 10.82 10.35
C GLY A 6 11.85 11.05 9.69
N ASP A 7 12.21 10.27 8.65
CA ASP A 7 13.40 10.56 7.84
C ASP A 7 13.25 11.92 7.14
N SER A 8 14.36 12.53 6.74
CA SER A 8 14.35 13.80 6.01
C SER A 8 14.02 13.60 4.52
N VAL A 9 13.56 14.65 3.84
CA VAL A 9 13.41 14.63 2.37
C VAL A 9 14.75 14.34 1.66
N ASP A 10 15.87 14.77 2.23
CA ASP A 10 17.21 14.53 1.66
C ASP A 10 17.58 13.04 1.68
N ASP A 11 17.11 12.28 2.67
CA ASP A 11 17.26 10.82 2.71
C ASP A 11 16.54 10.15 1.53
N PHE A 12 15.36 10.66 1.12
CA PHE A 12 14.70 10.19 -0.09
C PHE A 12 15.44 10.60 -1.37
N GLN A 13 15.94 11.83 -1.42
CA GLN A 13 16.69 12.32 -2.58
C GLN A 13 17.99 11.55 -2.80
N SER A 14 18.65 11.13 -1.72
CA SER A 14 19.87 10.32 -1.77
C SER A 14 19.63 8.82 -1.99
N LEU A 15 18.36 8.35 -1.95
CA LEU A 15 18.04 6.95 -2.21
C LEU A 15 18.44 6.54 -3.63
N ASP A 16 19.41 5.62 -3.72
CA ASP A 16 19.80 4.95 -4.96
C ASP A 16 19.10 3.58 -5.03
N SER A 17 17.89 3.57 -5.58
CA SER A 17 17.07 2.37 -5.71
C SER A 17 16.12 2.50 -6.89
N PRO A 18 15.98 1.45 -7.74
CA PRO A 18 14.95 1.41 -8.77
C PRO A 18 13.55 1.63 -8.19
N ALA A 19 13.31 1.23 -6.94
CA ALA A 19 12.02 1.41 -6.29
C ALA A 19 11.61 2.89 -6.14
N LYS A 20 12.56 3.81 -6.22
CA LYS A 20 12.31 5.26 -6.11
C LYS A 20 11.32 5.77 -7.15
N GLU A 21 11.29 5.19 -8.35
CA GLU A 21 10.36 5.57 -9.42
C GLU A 21 8.89 5.26 -9.06
N PHE A 22 8.67 4.32 -8.13
CA PHE A 22 7.36 3.91 -7.65
C PHE A 22 6.99 4.55 -6.31
N LEU A 23 7.87 5.38 -5.74
CA LEU A 23 7.66 6.02 -4.44
C LEU A 23 7.17 7.45 -4.61
N THR A 24 6.18 7.80 -3.80
CA THR A 24 5.73 9.17 -3.56
C THR A 24 5.83 9.44 -2.08
N ILE A 25 6.51 10.52 -1.71
CA ILE A 25 6.75 10.90 -0.32
C ILE A 25 5.91 12.14 -0.01
N THR A 26 5.39 12.23 1.20
CA THR A 26 4.82 13.47 1.75
C THR A 26 5.56 13.81 3.02
N HIS A 27 5.86 15.09 3.21
CA HIS A 27 6.58 15.61 4.37
C HIS A 27 5.78 16.71 5.07
N ASP A 28 6.10 16.95 6.34
CA ASP A 28 5.61 18.09 7.12
C ASP A 28 6.33 19.40 6.72
N PRO A 29 5.92 20.57 7.24
CA PRO A 29 6.59 21.85 6.99
C PRO A 29 8.06 21.88 7.42
N GLU A 30 8.44 21.08 8.42
CA GLU A 30 9.79 20.95 8.94
C GLU A 30 10.69 20.08 8.05
N GLY A 31 10.11 19.36 7.08
CA GLY A 31 10.82 18.52 6.12
C GLY A 31 10.98 17.06 6.54
N ASN A 32 10.26 16.62 7.58
CA ASN A 32 10.23 15.22 7.99
C ASN A 32 9.15 14.46 7.21
N ILE A 33 9.48 13.25 6.80
CA ILE A 33 8.58 12.39 6.03
C ILE A 33 7.44 11.90 6.93
N VAL A 34 6.20 12.20 6.55
CA VAL A 34 4.96 11.76 7.23
C VAL A 34 4.19 10.69 6.46
N ARG A 35 4.54 10.46 5.19
CA ARG A 35 3.95 9.39 4.37
C ARG A 35 4.93 8.88 3.32
N ILE A 36 4.99 7.57 3.17
CA ILE A 36 5.70 6.86 2.11
C ILE A 36 4.69 6.01 1.36
N PHE A 37 4.40 6.39 0.13
CA PHE A 37 3.47 5.68 -0.74
C PHE A 37 4.21 4.98 -1.87
N TYR A 38 4.17 3.65 -1.90
CA TYR A 38 4.64 2.83 -3.01
C TYR A 38 3.47 2.40 -3.88
N ARG A 39 3.55 2.63 -5.19
CA ARG A 39 2.60 2.10 -6.16
C ARG A 39 3.33 1.56 -7.39
N GLN A 40 3.13 0.28 -7.66
CA GLN A 40 3.62 -0.35 -8.88
C GLN A 40 2.46 -0.95 -9.66
N GLU A 41 2.36 -0.58 -10.93
CA GLU A 41 1.33 -1.03 -11.86
C GLU A 41 1.91 -1.94 -12.95
N GLY A 42 1.03 -2.54 -13.75
CA GLY A 42 1.44 -3.35 -14.90
C GLY A 42 2.11 -4.68 -14.51
N LEU A 43 1.87 -5.15 -13.29
CA LEU A 43 2.43 -6.43 -12.83
C LEU A 43 1.68 -7.60 -13.46
N PRO A 44 2.37 -8.70 -13.80
CA PRO A 44 1.72 -9.90 -14.31
C PRO A 44 0.62 -10.40 -13.37
N ASN A 45 -0.51 -10.78 -13.94
CA ASN A 45 -1.65 -11.30 -13.19
C ASN A 45 -1.77 -12.81 -13.31
N ASP A 46 -0.68 -13.49 -13.00
CA ASP A 46 -0.63 -14.95 -12.87
C ASP A 46 -0.57 -15.38 -11.39
N GLU A 47 -0.95 -16.63 -11.14
CA GLU A 47 -1.02 -17.23 -9.80
C GLU A 47 0.30 -17.09 -9.01
N LYS A 48 1.44 -17.31 -9.67
CA LYS A 48 2.76 -17.21 -9.05
C LYS A 48 3.08 -15.78 -8.64
N THR A 49 2.75 -14.80 -9.48
CA THR A 49 2.93 -13.38 -9.15
C THR A 49 2.03 -12.95 -8.01
N GLN A 50 0.76 -13.34 -8.03
CA GLN A 50 -0.20 -13.09 -6.95
C GLN A 50 0.29 -13.64 -5.61
N ALA A 51 0.64 -14.93 -5.56
CA ALA A 51 1.12 -15.60 -4.36
C ALA A 51 2.42 -14.97 -3.84
N LYS A 52 3.33 -14.59 -4.74
CA LYS A 52 4.58 -13.90 -4.37
C LYS A 52 4.32 -12.55 -3.73
N LEU A 53 3.39 -11.75 -4.27
CA LEU A 53 3.04 -10.43 -3.72
C LEU A 53 2.39 -10.56 -2.34
N VAL A 54 1.39 -11.44 -2.19
CA VAL A 54 0.73 -11.69 -0.90
C VAL A 54 1.74 -12.17 0.13
N ASN A 55 2.55 -13.19 -0.19
CA ASN A 55 3.57 -13.69 0.73
C ASN A 55 4.59 -12.62 1.09
N ARG A 56 5.04 -11.79 0.15
CA ARG A 56 6.01 -10.72 0.46
C ARG A 56 5.45 -9.70 1.45
N ILE A 57 4.20 -9.28 1.27
CA ILE A 57 3.53 -8.33 2.19
C ILE A 57 3.33 -9.00 3.55
N CYS A 58 2.72 -10.18 3.58
CA CYS A 58 2.37 -10.87 4.81
C CYS A 58 3.59 -11.34 5.61
N ASN A 59 4.69 -11.74 4.96
CA ASN A 59 5.92 -12.09 5.66
C ASN A 59 6.63 -10.84 6.21
N LYS A 60 6.51 -9.69 5.53
CA LYS A 60 7.18 -8.46 5.96
C LYS A 60 6.44 -7.75 7.08
N TYR A 61 5.11 -7.69 7.01
CA TYR A 61 4.29 -6.87 7.91
C TYR A 61 3.47 -7.68 8.91
N GLY A 62 3.51 -9.01 8.82
CA GLY A 62 2.79 -9.92 9.71
C GLY A 62 1.70 -10.70 8.99
N ARG A 63 1.57 -11.98 9.35
CA ARG A 63 0.51 -12.84 8.82
C ARG A 63 -0.77 -12.63 9.61
N VAL A 64 -1.81 -12.25 8.88
CA VAL A 64 -3.16 -11.95 9.38
C VAL A 64 -4.20 -12.76 8.61
N THR A 65 -5.44 -12.81 9.08
CA THR A 65 -6.52 -13.57 8.42
C THR A 65 -6.63 -13.27 6.91
N PRO A 66 -6.59 -12.01 6.44
CA PRO A 66 -6.61 -11.71 5.00
C PRO A 66 -5.48 -12.34 4.18
N CYS A 67 -4.32 -12.63 4.79
CA CYS A 67 -3.23 -13.33 4.11
C CYS A 67 -3.61 -14.77 3.75
N TYR A 68 -4.21 -15.49 4.70
CA TYR A 68 -4.63 -16.87 4.50
C TYR A 68 -5.81 -16.96 3.54
N SER A 69 -6.78 -16.05 3.66
CA SER A 69 -7.90 -15.94 2.73
C SER A 69 -7.43 -15.68 1.31
N ALA A 70 -6.50 -14.75 1.12
CA ALA A 70 -5.93 -14.44 -0.19
C ALA A 70 -5.17 -15.63 -0.80
N LEU A 71 -4.34 -16.33 -0.02
CA LEU A 71 -3.61 -17.50 -0.51
C LEU A 71 -4.56 -18.65 -0.88
N SER A 72 -5.57 -18.91 -0.05
CA SER A 72 -6.61 -19.91 -0.35
C SER A 72 -7.39 -19.58 -1.63
N GLU A 73 -7.72 -18.31 -1.84
CA GLU A 73 -8.39 -17.85 -3.06
C GLU A 73 -7.52 -18.05 -4.31
N ILE A 74 -6.22 -17.75 -4.22
CA ILE A 74 -5.25 -17.96 -5.30
C ILE A 74 -5.14 -19.45 -5.67
N GLU A 75 -5.13 -20.33 -4.67
CA GLU A 75 -5.03 -21.79 -4.84
C GLU A 75 -6.35 -22.44 -5.29
N SER A 76 -7.47 -21.72 -5.25
CA SER A 76 -8.79 -22.25 -5.61
C SER A 76 -8.92 -22.51 -7.12
N ASN A 77 -9.65 -23.56 -7.48
CA ASN A 77 -9.89 -23.95 -8.87
C ASN A 77 -10.62 -22.87 -9.70
N ASP A 78 -11.34 -21.96 -9.05
CA ASP A 78 -12.05 -20.87 -9.70
C ASP A 78 -11.13 -19.72 -10.11
N LYS A 79 -9.83 -19.76 -9.76
CA LYS A 79 -8.79 -18.75 -10.07
C LYS A 79 -9.34 -17.33 -9.99
N GLN A 80 -10.06 -17.07 -8.89
CA GLN A 80 -10.81 -15.83 -8.73
C GLN A 80 -9.87 -14.64 -8.54
N PHE A 81 -10.50 -13.47 -8.49
CA PHE A 81 -9.85 -12.19 -8.41
C PHE A 81 -9.14 -11.99 -7.07
N LEU A 82 -7.81 -11.97 -7.04
CA LEU A 82 -7.12 -11.49 -5.85
C LEU A 82 -7.48 -10.01 -5.57
N ARG A 83 -8.29 -9.80 -4.54
CA ARG A 83 -8.49 -8.50 -3.88
C ARG A 83 -7.87 -8.55 -2.50
N PHE A 84 -6.57 -8.31 -2.42
CA PHE A 84 -5.93 -8.18 -1.11
C PHE A 84 -6.08 -6.76 -0.60
N PHE A 85 -6.54 -6.61 0.64
CA PHE A 85 -6.45 -5.38 1.40
C PHE A 85 -6.25 -5.69 2.88
N HIS A 86 -5.27 -5.03 3.50
CA HIS A 86 -5.16 -5.02 4.94
C HIS A 86 -4.58 -3.70 5.45
N LEU A 87 -5.01 -3.32 6.66
CA LEU A 87 -4.46 -2.21 7.42
C LEU A 87 -3.67 -2.78 8.60
N TYR A 88 -2.36 -2.61 8.56
CA TYR A 88 -1.45 -2.89 9.65
C TYR A 88 -1.26 -1.63 10.49
N ARG A 89 -1.13 -1.80 11.81
CA ARG A 89 -0.76 -0.76 12.77
C ARG A 89 0.41 -1.29 13.59
N ASP A 90 1.33 -0.42 13.96
CA ASP A 90 2.36 -0.75 14.94
C ASP A 90 1.77 -0.80 16.37
N ASP A 91 2.48 -1.45 17.29
CA ASP A 91 2.01 -1.65 18.67
C ASP A 91 1.83 -0.33 19.44
N ASN A 92 2.59 0.70 19.05
CA ASN A 92 2.48 2.04 19.65
C ASN A 92 1.38 2.90 18.99
N GLU A 93 0.70 2.37 17.97
CA GLU A 93 -0.29 3.06 17.14
C GLU A 93 0.22 4.39 16.54
N THR A 94 1.53 4.53 16.36
CA THR A 94 2.16 5.72 15.79
C THR A 94 2.19 5.71 14.27
N GLN A 95 2.00 4.55 13.64
CA GLN A 95 2.05 4.37 12.20
C GLN A 95 0.90 3.48 11.69
N GLU A 96 0.46 3.80 10.48
CA GLU A 96 -0.50 3.00 9.74
C GLU A 96 0.09 2.55 8.42
N LEU A 97 -0.03 1.27 8.10
CA LEU A 97 0.33 0.74 6.79
C LEU A 97 -0.87 0.09 6.11
N ARG A 98 -1.28 0.66 4.97
CA ARG A 98 -2.32 0.08 4.11
C ARG A 98 -1.65 -0.67 2.97
N ALA A 99 -1.86 -1.98 2.94
CA ALA A 99 -1.38 -2.83 1.88
C ALA A 99 -2.55 -3.26 0.99
N ARG A 100 -2.42 -3.07 -0.32
CA ARG A 100 -3.44 -3.44 -1.29
C ARG A 100 -2.82 -4.10 -2.51
N ILE A 101 -3.45 -5.18 -2.96
CA ILE A 101 -3.22 -5.77 -4.29
C ILE A 101 -4.57 -5.79 -4.99
N ARG A 102 -4.62 -5.22 -6.19
CA ARG A 102 -5.85 -5.10 -6.99
C ARG A 102 -5.52 -5.26 -8.46
N ARG A 103 -6.48 -5.71 -9.26
CA ARG A 103 -6.35 -5.57 -10.71
C ARG A 103 -6.53 -4.11 -11.15
N THR A 104 -5.80 -3.75 -12.20
CA THR A 104 -5.98 -2.54 -13.00
C THR A 104 -6.39 -2.96 -14.41
N LYS A 105 -7.15 -2.09 -15.10
CA LYS A 105 -7.78 -2.40 -16.40
C LYS A 105 -8.80 -3.55 -16.31
N ALA A 106 -9.77 -3.42 -15.39
CA ALA A 106 -10.76 -4.46 -15.06
C ALA A 106 -11.62 -4.96 -16.25
N PHE A 107 -11.69 -4.19 -17.36
CA PHE A 107 -12.40 -4.55 -18.59
C PHE A 107 -11.49 -5.14 -19.69
N SER A 108 -10.23 -5.45 -19.37
CA SER A 108 -9.28 -6.09 -20.28
C SER A 108 -9.38 -7.61 -20.21
N LEU A 109 -9.18 -8.30 -21.34
CA LEU A 109 -8.98 -9.75 -21.40
C LEU A 109 -7.70 -10.19 -20.67
N THR A 110 -6.74 -9.27 -20.51
CA THR A 110 -5.50 -9.46 -19.75
C THR A 110 -5.39 -8.33 -18.72
N PRO A 111 -6.10 -8.42 -17.59
CA PRO A 111 -6.00 -7.42 -16.54
C PRO A 111 -4.65 -7.55 -15.83
N ASP A 112 -4.00 -6.43 -15.55
CA ASP A 112 -2.72 -6.39 -14.83
C ASP A 112 -2.95 -6.24 -13.32
N LEU A 113 -1.94 -6.50 -12.50
CA LEU A 113 -1.95 -6.22 -11.07
C LEU A 113 -1.33 -4.84 -10.78
N THR A 114 -1.90 -4.20 -9.77
CA THR A 114 -1.33 -3.06 -9.07
C THR A 114 -1.14 -3.43 -7.61
N VAL A 115 0.04 -3.15 -7.08
CA VAL A 115 0.34 -3.20 -5.65
C VAL A 115 0.50 -1.79 -5.12
N GLU A 116 -0.11 -1.53 -3.96
CA GLU A 116 -0.04 -0.27 -3.23
C GLU A 116 0.36 -0.57 -1.79
N ILE A 117 1.40 0.12 -1.30
CA ILE A 117 1.81 0.10 0.11
C ILE A 117 1.86 1.56 0.56
N ASP A 118 0.99 1.91 1.49
CA ASP A 118 0.83 3.28 1.97
C ASP A 118 1.14 3.32 3.46
N LEU A 119 2.37 3.70 3.80
CA LEU A 119 2.84 3.88 5.17
C LEU A 119 2.69 5.35 5.57
N MET A 120 2.04 5.62 6.69
CA MET A 120 1.78 6.95 7.20
C MET A 120 2.09 7.04 8.68
N ASP A 121 2.51 8.23 9.11
CA ASP A 121 2.33 8.67 10.50
C ASP A 121 0.83 8.68 10.86
N SER A 122 0.47 8.19 12.04
CA SER A 122 -0.92 8.07 12.48
C SER A 122 -1.61 9.42 12.66
N ALA A 123 -0.91 10.46 13.12
CA ALA A 123 -1.49 11.79 13.28
C ALA A 123 -1.78 12.40 11.91
N TYR A 124 -0.86 12.26 10.96
CA TYR A 124 -1.09 12.64 9.57
C TYR A 124 -2.27 11.86 8.95
N ALA A 125 -2.32 10.53 9.16
CA ALA A 125 -3.39 9.68 8.64
C ALA A 125 -4.77 10.08 9.20
N LYS A 126 -4.83 10.49 10.48
CA LYS A 126 -6.05 11.00 11.13
C LYS A 126 -6.48 12.34 10.51
N ALA A 127 -5.58 13.31 10.42
CA ALA A 127 -5.86 14.62 9.82
C ALA A 127 -6.39 14.50 8.38
N LEU A 128 -5.79 13.60 7.58
CA LEU A 128 -6.22 13.35 6.20
C LEU A 128 -7.64 12.77 6.11
N ARG A 129 -8.07 11.95 7.08
CA ARG A 129 -9.45 11.42 7.13
C ARG A 129 -10.44 12.51 7.48
N GLU A 130 -10.11 13.33 8.47
CA GLU A 130 -10.96 14.44 8.92
C GLU A 130 -11.18 15.44 7.78
N GLN A 131 -10.11 15.81 7.07
CA GLN A 131 -10.20 16.67 5.89
C GLN A 131 -11.12 16.09 4.81
N LYS A 132 -11.04 14.78 4.55
CA LYS A 132 -11.89 14.11 3.56
C LYS A 132 -13.35 14.04 3.99
N ALA A 133 -13.62 13.83 5.28
CA ALA A 133 -14.98 13.84 5.81
C ALA A 133 -15.60 15.23 5.62
N THR A 134 -14.88 16.30 6.03
CA THR A 134 -15.36 17.67 5.84
C THR A 134 -15.54 18.04 4.38
N ALA A 135 -14.65 17.58 3.48
CA ALA A 135 -14.82 17.80 2.05
C ALA A 135 -16.03 17.06 1.45
N SER A 136 -16.36 15.88 1.99
CA SER A 136 -17.55 15.13 1.59
C SER A 136 -18.84 15.82 2.05
N ASP A 137 -18.84 16.40 3.25
CA ASP A 137 -19.99 17.15 3.79
C ASP A 137 -20.26 18.46 3.01
N LEU A 138 -19.29 18.94 2.23
CA LEU A 138 -19.44 20.12 1.36
C LEU A 138 -20.03 19.78 -0.02
N ILE A 139 -20.16 18.49 -0.36
CA ILE A 139 -20.76 18.02 -1.61
C ILE A 139 -22.06 17.28 -1.26
N ASP A 140 -23.06 18.02 -0.83
CA ASP A 140 -24.45 17.56 -0.81
C ASP A 140 -25.08 17.81 -2.19
N PHE A 141 -25.64 16.76 -2.80
CA PHE A 141 -26.41 16.82 -4.06
C PHE A 141 -27.88 17.16 -3.80
#